data_AF-A0A535S3Y5-F1
#
_entry.id   AF-A0A535S3Y5-F1
#
_cell.length_a   1.000
_cell.length_b   1.000
_cell.length_c   1.000
_cell.angle_alpha   90.00
_cell.angle_beta   90.00
_cell.angle_gamma   90.00
#
_symmetry.space_group_name_H-M   'P 1'
#
loop_
_entity.id
_entity.type
_entity.pdbx_description
1 polymer ?
#
loop_
_entity_poly.entity_id
_entity_poly.type
_entity_poly.pdbx_seq_one_letter_code
_entity_poly.pdbx_strand_id
1 'polypeptide(L)'
;LQVHESCGHPIELDRVLGMEAGFVGKSFLTIDKLNSNYHYGSKIVNMTADATIPGGLGTFGWDDEGVPAQRSLIVTNGIFTGYLMSRDTAPLLGLTSNGCVRADGWNRLPMIRMTNVSLEPGTWTLDDLIADTDDGIFMSINKSWSIDDLRLNFQFGVEMAYEIKHGKLGEMLKNATYTGITPQFWGSCDAICNRDEWTVWGTPNCGKGEPMQVMRTGHGAAPARFRNVQVGVGNW
;
A
#
# COMPACT_ATOMS: atom_id res chain seq x y z
N LEU A 1 -2.05 3.67 6.06
CA LEU A 1 -2.38 4.33 4.77
C LEU A 1 -1.25 4.29 3.74
N GLN A 2 0.03 4.42 4.11
CA GLN A 2 1.15 4.35 3.14
C GLN A 2 1.04 3.18 2.14
N VAL A 3 0.77 1.95 2.60
CA VAL A 3 0.60 0.77 1.72
C VAL A 3 -0.61 0.91 0.79
N HIS A 4 -1.76 1.30 1.33
CA HIS A 4 -3.02 1.47 0.60
C HIS A 4 -2.84 2.41 -0.62
N GLU A 5 -2.17 3.53 -0.37
CA GLU A 5 -2.01 4.61 -1.31
C GLU A 5 -0.88 4.40 -2.31
N SER A 6 0.30 4.00 -1.83
CA SER A 6 1.50 3.87 -2.66
C SER A 6 1.64 2.51 -3.32
N CYS A 7 0.93 1.47 -2.85
CA CYS A 7 0.88 0.16 -3.50
C CYS A 7 -0.53 -0.18 -3.98
N GLY A 8 -1.50 -0.13 -3.08
CA GLY A 8 -2.83 -0.69 -3.30
C GLY A 8 -3.60 -0.08 -4.48
N HIS A 9 -3.66 1.25 -4.59
CA HIS A 9 -4.26 1.89 -5.77
C HIS A 9 -3.45 1.71 -7.07
N PRO A 10 -2.11 1.84 -7.09
CA PRO A 10 -1.29 1.56 -8.28
C PRO A 10 -1.48 0.18 -8.91
N ILE A 11 -1.86 -0.82 -8.13
CA ILE A 11 -1.97 -2.21 -8.58
C ILE A 11 -3.39 -2.59 -9.04
N GLU A 12 -4.35 -1.67 -9.04
CA GLU A 12 -5.68 -1.92 -9.63
C GLU A 12 -5.57 -1.87 -11.17
N LEU A 13 -5.74 -3.01 -11.85
CA LEU A 13 -5.43 -3.14 -13.29
C LEU A 13 -6.32 -2.26 -14.18
N ASP A 14 -7.57 -2.02 -13.83
CA ASP A 14 -8.46 -1.09 -14.52
C ASP A 14 -7.90 0.35 -14.55
N ARG A 15 -7.27 0.79 -13.46
CA ARG A 15 -6.55 2.08 -13.39
C ARG A 15 -5.33 2.08 -14.29
N VAL A 16 -4.58 0.98 -14.32
CA VAL A 16 -3.40 0.82 -15.20
C VAL A 16 -3.81 0.89 -16.67
N LEU A 17 -4.96 0.33 -17.02
CA LEU A 17 -5.57 0.37 -18.36
C LEU A 17 -6.25 1.71 -18.67
N GLY A 18 -6.30 2.64 -17.70
CA GLY A 18 -6.79 4.01 -17.88
C GLY A 18 -8.30 4.19 -17.71
N MET A 19 -9.04 3.19 -17.22
CA MET A 19 -10.50 3.26 -17.03
C MET A 19 -10.90 4.31 -15.97
N GLU A 20 -10.01 4.60 -15.02
CA GLU A 20 -10.26 5.52 -13.89
C GLU A 20 -9.59 6.89 -14.06
N ALA A 21 -8.98 7.14 -15.22
CA ALA A 21 -8.13 8.31 -15.44
C ALA A 21 -8.87 9.65 -15.30
N GLY A 22 -10.18 9.68 -15.58
CA GLY A 22 -11.01 10.87 -15.49
C GLY A 22 -11.30 11.34 -14.06
N PHE A 23 -11.16 10.46 -13.07
CA PHE A 23 -11.56 10.74 -11.69
C PHE A 23 -10.41 10.70 -10.68
N VAL A 24 -9.69 9.57 -10.61
CA VAL A 24 -8.68 9.29 -9.57
C VAL A 24 -7.32 8.91 -10.15
N GLY A 25 -7.04 9.36 -11.38
CA GLY A 25 -5.74 9.22 -12.04
C GLY A 25 -5.46 7.82 -12.61
N LYS A 26 -4.23 7.64 -13.07
CA LYS A 26 -3.64 6.42 -13.65
C LYS A 26 -2.63 5.80 -12.67
N SER A 27 -1.85 4.83 -13.15
CA SER A 27 -0.80 4.16 -12.40
C SER A 27 0.54 4.24 -13.11
N PHE A 28 1.62 4.41 -12.34
CA PHE A 28 2.99 4.26 -12.81
C PHE A 28 3.39 2.79 -13.05
N LEU A 29 2.64 1.82 -12.51
CA LEU A 29 2.87 0.38 -12.72
C LEU A 29 2.22 -0.05 -14.03
N THR A 30 2.84 0.29 -15.15
CA THR A 30 2.41 -0.09 -16.50
C THR A 30 2.62 -1.58 -16.77
N ILE A 31 1.83 -2.16 -17.68
CA ILE A 31 1.80 -3.60 -17.95
C ILE A 31 3.16 -4.18 -18.39
N ASP A 32 4.02 -3.38 -19.02
CA ASP A 32 5.39 -3.76 -19.42
C ASP A 32 6.33 -3.98 -18.22
N LYS A 33 5.95 -3.50 -17.03
CA LYS A 33 6.71 -3.67 -15.78
C LYS A 33 6.40 -4.99 -15.06
N LEU A 34 5.28 -5.63 -15.41
CA LEU A 34 4.86 -6.86 -14.76
C LEU A 34 5.85 -7.99 -15.09
N ASN A 35 6.44 -8.58 -14.05
CA ASN A 35 7.40 -9.69 -14.19
C ASN A 35 8.62 -9.37 -15.09
N SER A 36 8.94 -8.08 -15.30
CA SER A 36 10.08 -7.64 -16.10
C SER A 36 11.26 -7.15 -15.25
N ASN A 37 11.39 -7.71 -14.04
CA ASN A 37 12.40 -7.31 -13.05
C ASN A 37 12.30 -5.83 -12.64
N TYR A 38 11.09 -5.26 -12.66
CA TYR A 38 10.85 -3.91 -12.15
C TYR A 38 10.98 -3.89 -10.63
N HIS A 39 11.98 -3.16 -10.13
CA HIS A 39 12.22 -2.98 -8.70
C HIS A 39 11.21 -2.00 -8.11
N TYR A 40 10.20 -2.55 -7.44
CA TYR A 40 9.20 -1.78 -6.69
C TYR A 40 9.76 -1.35 -5.33
N GLY A 41 10.54 -2.20 -4.68
CA GLY A 41 11.13 -1.93 -3.37
C GLY A 41 12.46 -2.66 -3.15
N SER A 42 12.98 -2.57 -1.92
CA SER A 42 14.18 -3.32 -1.54
C SER A 42 13.89 -4.82 -1.46
N LYS A 43 14.95 -5.64 -1.38
CA LYS A 43 14.82 -7.12 -1.41
C LYS A 43 13.98 -7.69 -0.26
N ILE A 44 13.84 -6.97 0.85
CA ILE A 44 13.03 -7.42 1.99
C ILE A 44 11.54 -7.07 1.84
N VAL A 45 11.20 -6.18 0.90
CA VAL A 45 9.82 -5.76 0.67
C VAL A 45 9.07 -6.87 -0.06
N ASN A 46 8.08 -7.43 0.63
CA ASN A 46 7.11 -8.36 0.07
C ASN A 46 5.71 -7.80 0.35
N MET A 47 4.85 -7.79 -0.67
CA MET A 47 3.51 -7.26 -0.57
C MET A 47 2.49 -8.20 -1.18
N THR A 48 1.35 -8.29 -0.53
CA THR A 48 0.27 -9.20 -0.92
C THR A 48 -1.08 -8.50 -0.89
N ALA A 49 -2.00 -9.02 -1.69
CA ALA A 49 -3.41 -8.69 -1.60
C ALA A 49 -4.15 -9.95 -1.16
N ASP A 50 -4.83 -9.91 -0.03
CA ASP A 50 -5.41 -11.11 0.57
C ASP A 50 -6.84 -10.83 1.07
N ALA A 51 -7.82 -11.44 0.39
CA ALA A 51 -9.23 -11.34 0.76
C ALA A 51 -9.65 -12.34 1.86
N THR A 52 -8.71 -13.11 2.42
CA THR A 52 -8.99 -14.21 3.37
C THR A 52 -8.54 -13.94 4.80
N ILE A 53 -7.92 -12.78 5.07
CA ILE A 53 -7.39 -12.44 6.41
C ILE A 53 -8.53 -12.28 7.42
N PRO A 54 -8.62 -13.10 8.49
CA PRO A 54 -9.67 -12.97 9.49
C PRO A 54 -9.69 -11.58 10.13
N GLY A 55 -10.88 -10.98 10.23
CA GLY A 55 -11.07 -9.64 10.81
C GLY A 55 -10.64 -8.46 9.94
N GLY A 56 -10.02 -8.70 8.78
CA GLY A 56 -9.69 -7.66 7.82
C GLY A 56 -10.94 -7.01 7.21
N LEU A 57 -10.95 -5.68 7.08
CA LEU A 57 -12.09 -4.98 6.49
C LEU A 57 -12.30 -5.28 4.99
N GLY A 58 -11.25 -5.73 4.30
CA GLY A 58 -11.30 -6.16 2.89
C GLY A 58 -11.53 -7.65 2.72
N THR A 59 -11.95 -8.37 3.77
CA THR A 59 -12.16 -9.83 3.76
C THR A 59 -13.59 -10.19 3.38
N PHE A 60 -13.75 -11.20 2.54
CA PHE A 60 -15.04 -11.72 2.07
C PHE A 60 -14.91 -13.18 1.63
N GLY A 61 -16.01 -13.83 1.26
CA GLY A 61 -16.00 -15.22 0.75
C GLY A 61 -15.83 -15.29 -0.77
N TRP A 62 -16.55 -14.43 -1.50
CA TRP A 62 -16.49 -14.26 -2.95
C TRP A 62 -16.58 -12.78 -3.26
N ASP A 63 -15.92 -12.38 -4.34
CA ASP A 63 -16.10 -11.06 -4.92
C ASP A 63 -17.43 -10.98 -5.69
N ASP A 64 -17.78 -9.80 -6.20
CA ASP A 64 -19.08 -9.56 -6.86
C ASP A 64 -19.15 -10.14 -8.30
N GLU A 65 -18.08 -10.78 -8.79
CA GLU A 65 -18.09 -11.64 -9.98
C GLU A 65 -18.22 -13.13 -9.64
N GLY A 66 -18.37 -13.46 -8.36
CA GLY A 66 -18.44 -14.83 -7.85
C GLY A 66 -17.08 -15.55 -7.83
N VAL A 67 -15.96 -14.82 -7.90
CA VAL A 67 -14.62 -15.40 -7.78
C VAL A 67 -14.29 -15.58 -6.29
N PRO A 68 -13.86 -16.77 -5.85
CA PRO A 68 -13.52 -17.00 -4.44
C PRO A 68 -12.43 -16.05 -3.95
N ALA A 69 -12.58 -15.63 -2.69
CA ALA A 69 -11.55 -14.89 -1.97
C ALA A 69 -10.25 -15.68 -1.92
N GLN A 70 -9.14 -14.99 -2.17
CA GLN A 70 -7.83 -15.60 -2.30
C GLN A 70 -6.72 -14.61 -1.95
N ARG A 71 -5.50 -15.14 -1.88
CA ARG A 71 -4.27 -14.39 -1.66
C ARG A 71 -3.46 -14.31 -2.95
N SER A 72 -3.02 -13.11 -3.31
CA SER A 72 -2.16 -12.82 -4.47
C SER A 72 -0.85 -12.16 -4.05
N LEU A 73 0.24 -12.55 -4.70
CA LEU A 73 1.52 -11.86 -4.59
C LEU A 73 1.52 -10.62 -5.48
N ILE A 74 1.93 -9.49 -4.92
CA ILE A 74 2.00 -8.20 -5.62
C ILE A 74 3.46 -7.79 -5.79
N VAL A 75 4.23 -7.85 -4.70
CA VAL A 75 5.68 -7.61 -4.71
C VAL A 75 6.36 -8.81 -4.07
N THR A 76 7.33 -9.39 -4.77
CA THR A 76 8.12 -10.54 -4.28
C THR A 76 9.60 -10.18 -4.30
N ASN A 77 10.23 -10.17 -3.13
CA ASN A 77 11.63 -9.78 -2.94
C ASN A 77 11.99 -8.43 -3.59
N GLY A 78 11.11 -7.44 -3.44
CA GLY A 78 11.24 -6.10 -4.02
C GLY A 78 10.84 -5.99 -5.50
N ILE A 79 10.51 -7.10 -6.17
CA ILE A 79 10.14 -7.11 -7.59
C ILE A 79 8.62 -7.07 -7.75
N PHE A 80 8.13 -6.23 -8.67
CA PHE A 80 6.73 -6.15 -9.02
C PHE A 80 6.25 -7.39 -9.81
N THR A 81 5.22 -8.07 -9.32
CA THR A 81 4.83 -9.42 -9.76
C THR A 81 3.33 -9.65 -9.95
N GLY A 82 2.46 -8.71 -9.57
CA GLY A 82 1.02 -8.94 -9.69
C GLY A 82 0.15 -7.68 -9.57
N TYR A 83 -1.06 -7.80 -10.09
CA TYR A 83 -2.12 -6.79 -10.02
C TYR A 83 -3.35 -7.33 -9.29
N LEU A 84 -4.25 -6.43 -8.92
CA LEU A 84 -5.65 -6.72 -8.62
C LEU A 84 -6.41 -6.75 -9.95
N MET A 85 -7.14 -7.83 -10.22
CA MET A 85 -7.67 -8.11 -11.55
C MET A 85 -9.10 -8.66 -11.51
N SER A 86 -9.85 -8.32 -12.55
CA SER A 86 -11.19 -8.80 -12.84
C SER A 86 -11.18 -9.90 -13.90
N ARG A 87 -12.32 -10.54 -14.12
CA ARG A 87 -12.46 -11.59 -15.16
C ARG A 87 -12.27 -11.08 -16.59
N ASP A 88 -12.54 -9.80 -16.83
CA ASP A 88 -12.39 -9.15 -18.14
C ASP A 88 -11.01 -8.51 -18.35
N THR A 89 -10.32 -8.06 -17.29
CA THR A 89 -8.98 -7.46 -17.41
C THR A 89 -7.84 -8.48 -17.30
N ALA A 90 -7.95 -9.51 -16.47
CA ALA A 90 -6.89 -10.52 -16.30
C ALA A 90 -6.49 -11.22 -17.61
N PRO A 91 -7.43 -11.59 -18.51
CA PRO A 91 -7.08 -12.23 -19.78
C PRO A 91 -6.21 -11.38 -20.71
N LEU A 92 -6.23 -10.05 -20.57
CA LEU A 92 -5.37 -9.14 -21.34
C LEU A 92 -3.88 -9.36 -21.02
N LEU A 93 -3.58 -9.95 -19.86
CA LEU A 93 -2.24 -10.33 -19.42
C LEU A 93 -1.99 -11.84 -19.53
N GLY A 94 -2.93 -12.61 -20.10
CA GLY A 94 -2.88 -14.08 -20.11
C GLY A 94 -3.08 -14.71 -18.72
N LEU A 95 -3.69 -13.98 -17.79
CA LEU A 95 -3.93 -14.40 -16.41
C LEU A 95 -5.43 -14.65 -16.13
N THR A 96 -5.74 -15.02 -14.89
CA THR A 96 -7.11 -15.20 -14.39
C THR A 96 -7.40 -14.22 -13.26
N SER A 97 -8.68 -13.91 -13.03
CA SER A 97 -9.09 -13.02 -11.94
C SER A 97 -8.64 -13.56 -10.59
N ASN A 98 -8.19 -12.65 -9.72
CA ASN A 98 -7.79 -12.96 -8.37
C ASN A 98 -8.80 -12.49 -7.30
N GLY A 99 -10.08 -12.39 -7.66
CA GLY A 99 -11.15 -12.14 -6.70
C GLY A 99 -11.10 -10.73 -6.11
N CYS A 100 -10.92 -9.73 -6.97
CA CYS A 100 -10.73 -8.33 -6.54
C CYS A 100 -11.82 -7.41 -7.08
N VAL A 101 -12.97 -7.93 -7.51
CA VAL A 101 -14.03 -7.12 -8.11
C VAL A 101 -15.19 -6.91 -7.14
N ARG A 102 -15.48 -5.66 -6.80
CA ARG A 102 -16.50 -5.32 -5.79
C ARG A 102 -17.37 -4.13 -6.19
N ALA A 103 -18.62 -4.13 -5.75
CA ALA A 103 -19.62 -3.07 -5.93
C ALA A 103 -20.20 -2.63 -4.58
N ASP A 104 -20.41 -1.32 -4.41
CA ASP A 104 -20.93 -0.73 -3.15
C ASP A 104 -22.40 -1.13 -2.90
N GLY A 105 -23.09 -1.57 -3.96
CA GLY A 105 -24.42 -2.13 -3.87
C GLY A 105 -24.90 -2.70 -5.20
N TRP A 106 -26.06 -3.36 -5.17
CA TRP A 106 -26.68 -4.03 -6.33
C TRP A 106 -26.94 -3.10 -7.54
N ASN A 107 -27.05 -1.79 -7.29
CA ASN A 107 -27.32 -0.77 -8.31
C ASN A 107 -26.04 -0.06 -8.79
N ARG A 108 -24.88 -0.66 -8.56
CA ARG A 108 -23.57 -0.17 -8.99
C ARG A 108 -22.88 -1.21 -9.85
N LEU A 109 -22.11 -0.73 -10.83
CA LEU A 109 -21.25 -1.61 -11.62
C LEU A 109 -20.09 -2.08 -10.74
N PRO A 110 -19.85 -3.40 -10.66
CA PRO A 110 -18.68 -3.91 -9.99
C PRO A 110 -17.42 -3.50 -10.75
N MET A 111 -16.35 -3.21 -10.00
CA MET A 111 -15.06 -2.76 -10.55
C MET A 111 -13.92 -3.33 -9.69
N ILE A 112 -12.67 -3.25 -10.15
CA ILE A 112 -11.54 -3.75 -9.38
C ILE A 112 -11.36 -2.87 -8.15
N ARG A 113 -11.33 -3.48 -6.96
CA ARG A 113 -11.14 -2.82 -5.67
C ARG A 113 -10.07 -3.56 -4.88
N MET A 114 -9.29 -2.81 -4.11
CA MET A 114 -8.44 -3.38 -3.06
C MET A 114 -9.21 -4.32 -2.10
N THR A 115 -8.49 -5.35 -1.65
CA THR A 115 -8.88 -6.26 -0.57
C THR A 115 -8.15 -5.87 0.71
N ASN A 116 -7.35 -6.75 1.32
CA ASN A 116 -6.37 -6.37 2.32
C ASN A 116 -4.96 -6.36 1.69
N VAL A 117 -4.50 -5.18 1.25
CA VAL A 117 -3.18 -5.04 0.61
C VAL A 117 -2.13 -4.74 1.67
N SER A 118 -1.19 -5.64 1.87
CA SER A 118 -0.33 -5.66 3.06
C SER A 118 1.15 -5.65 2.70
N LEU A 119 1.95 -4.95 3.51
CA LEU A 119 3.38 -5.23 3.64
C LEU A 119 3.52 -6.46 4.53
N GLU A 120 4.20 -7.50 4.06
CA GLU A 120 4.48 -8.69 4.88
C GLU A 120 5.52 -8.34 5.96
N PRO A 121 5.41 -8.92 7.17
CA PRO A 121 6.32 -8.62 8.27
C PRO A 121 7.73 -9.14 7.99
N GLY A 122 8.70 -8.48 8.60
CA GLY A 122 10.09 -8.90 8.63
C GLY A 122 10.42 -9.70 9.88
N THR A 123 11.56 -9.38 10.48
CA THR A 123 12.15 -10.16 11.59
C THR A 123 12.48 -9.33 12.82
N TRP A 124 12.43 -8.01 12.73
CA TRP A 124 12.87 -7.11 13.80
C TRP A 124 11.78 -6.95 14.86
N THR A 125 12.13 -6.72 16.12
CA THR A 125 11.18 -6.12 17.07
C THR A 125 11.18 -4.60 16.91
N LEU A 126 10.16 -3.90 17.42
CA LEU A 126 10.17 -2.45 17.43
C LEU A 126 11.35 -1.90 18.26
N ASP A 127 11.65 -2.54 19.39
CA ASP A 127 12.77 -2.16 20.26
C ASP A 127 14.12 -2.29 19.54
N ASP A 128 14.35 -3.38 18.81
CA ASP A 128 15.58 -3.56 18.01
C ASP A 128 15.70 -2.46 16.94
N LEU A 129 14.59 -2.14 16.27
CA LEU A 129 14.57 -1.14 15.19
C LEU A 129 14.86 0.26 15.71
N ILE A 130 14.32 0.61 16.88
CA ILE A 130 14.60 1.87 17.56
C ILE A 130 16.07 1.88 18.03
N ALA A 131 16.54 0.84 18.71
CA ALA A 131 17.89 0.75 19.25
C ALA A 131 18.99 0.85 18.19
N ASP A 132 18.78 0.28 17.00
CA ASP A 132 19.70 0.34 15.87
C ASP A 132 19.67 1.69 15.13
N THR A 133 18.72 2.57 15.45
CA THR A 133 18.57 3.87 14.79
C THR A 133 19.29 4.97 15.59
N ASP A 134 20.41 5.46 15.06
CA ASP A 134 21.20 6.52 15.72
C ASP A 134 20.57 7.91 15.61
N ASP A 135 20.04 8.24 14.44
CA ASP A 135 19.35 9.51 14.19
C ASP A 135 18.19 9.29 13.21
N GLY A 136 16.98 9.68 13.61
CA GLY A 136 15.79 9.52 12.78
C GLY A 136 14.53 10.06 13.41
N ILE A 137 13.40 9.83 12.73
CA ILE A 137 12.07 10.23 13.19
C ILE A 137 11.14 9.03 13.10
N PHE A 138 10.55 8.65 14.23
CA PHE A 138 9.49 7.66 14.29
C PHE A 138 8.16 8.28 13.89
N MET A 139 7.69 7.96 12.69
CA MET A 139 6.40 8.41 12.15
C MET A 139 5.29 7.45 12.59
N SER A 140 4.33 7.91 13.39
CA SER A 140 3.31 7.04 13.99
C SER A 140 2.00 6.99 13.18
N ILE A 141 1.00 7.80 13.53
CA ILE A 141 -0.34 7.71 12.96
C ILE A 141 -0.51 8.74 11.85
N ASN A 142 -0.90 8.29 10.66
CA ASN A 142 -1.20 9.18 9.54
C ASN A 142 -2.44 10.05 9.81
N LYS A 143 -2.32 11.33 9.49
CA LYS A 143 -3.37 12.35 9.57
C LYS A 143 -3.81 12.84 8.19
N SER A 144 -2.85 12.97 7.27
CA SER A 144 -3.09 13.48 5.92
C SER A 144 -2.22 12.77 4.90
N TRP A 145 -2.69 12.75 3.66
CA TRP A 145 -1.98 12.18 2.52
C TRP A 145 -2.38 12.92 1.24
N SER A 146 -1.44 12.98 0.31
CA SER A 146 -1.63 13.51 -1.04
C SER A 146 -0.76 12.70 -1.99
N ILE A 147 -1.27 12.44 -3.18
CA ILE A 147 -0.63 11.59 -4.18
C ILE A 147 -0.94 12.17 -5.55
N ASP A 148 0.03 12.12 -6.45
CA ASP A 148 -0.15 12.58 -7.84
C ASP A 148 -1.03 11.63 -8.67
N ASP A 149 -1.43 12.10 -9.85
CA ASP A 149 -2.32 11.37 -10.75
C ASP A 149 -1.71 10.08 -11.32
N LEU A 150 -0.39 9.88 -11.21
CA LEU A 150 0.26 8.62 -11.60
C LEU A 150 0.51 7.69 -10.41
N ARG A 151 0.21 8.14 -9.19
CA ARG A 151 0.53 7.46 -7.93
C ARG A 151 2.03 7.17 -7.76
N LEU A 152 2.86 7.94 -8.44
CA LEU A 152 4.31 7.84 -8.42
C LEU A 152 4.89 8.66 -7.26
N ASN A 153 4.31 9.83 -7.00
CA ASN A 153 4.77 10.75 -5.97
C ASN A 153 3.75 10.82 -4.83
N PHE A 154 4.23 10.91 -3.60
CA PHE A 154 3.35 11.06 -2.44
C PHE A 154 3.89 12.09 -1.44
N GLN A 155 2.98 12.63 -0.64
CA GLN A 155 3.28 13.33 0.60
C GLN A 155 2.32 12.87 1.68
N PHE A 156 2.85 12.54 2.86
CA PHE A 156 2.08 12.12 4.03
C PHE A 156 2.40 13.03 5.21
N GLY A 157 1.41 13.21 6.09
CA GLY A 157 1.55 13.87 7.36
C GLY A 157 1.05 12.99 8.49
N VAL A 158 1.77 12.97 9.61
CA VAL A 158 1.38 12.21 10.81
C VAL A 158 0.87 13.13 11.91
N GLU A 159 -0.04 12.60 12.71
CA GLU A 159 -0.57 13.27 13.91
C GLU A 159 0.51 13.44 14.97
N MET A 160 1.34 12.40 15.13
CA MET A 160 2.43 12.34 16.10
C MET A 160 3.65 11.72 15.46
N ALA A 161 4.80 12.33 15.72
CA ALA A 161 6.11 11.75 15.46
C ALA A 161 6.98 11.89 16.69
N TYR A 162 8.08 11.14 16.74
CA TYR A 162 9.06 11.23 17.81
C TYR A 162 10.45 11.26 17.20
N GLU A 163 11.33 12.07 17.77
CA GLU A 163 12.75 11.97 17.47
C GLU A 163 13.28 10.60 17.92
N ILE A 164 14.21 10.02 17.17
CA ILE A 164 15.07 8.93 17.64
C ILE A 164 16.50 9.46 17.68
N LYS A 165 17.13 9.40 18.86
CA LYS A 165 18.56 9.72 19.04
C LYS A 165 19.25 8.61 19.81
N HIS A 166 20.38 8.14 19.31
CA HIS A 166 21.24 7.13 19.92
C HIS A 166 20.45 5.90 20.41
N GLY A 167 19.56 5.40 19.55
CA GLY A 167 18.78 4.21 19.84
C GLY A 167 17.60 4.41 20.80
N LYS A 168 17.13 5.66 21.01
CA LYS A 168 16.07 5.96 21.97
C LYS A 168 15.06 6.96 21.41
N LEU A 169 13.78 6.74 21.72
CA LEU A 169 12.74 7.72 21.48
C LEU A 169 12.97 8.96 22.36
N GLY A 170 13.01 10.12 21.72
CA GLY A 170 13.19 11.42 22.33
C GLY A 170 11.91 12.24 22.31
N GLU A 171 12.03 13.51 21.95
CA GLU A 171 10.93 14.46 22.00
C GLU A 171 9.82 14.13 21.00
N MET A 172 8.57 14.45 21.38
CA MET A 172 7.43 14.38 20.48
C MET A 172 7.45 15.57 19.52
N LEU A 173 7.36 15.27 18.23
CA LEU A 173 7.30 16.22 17.14
C LEU A 173 5.86 16.35 16.62
N LYS A 174 5.46 17.59 16.32
CA LYS A 174 4.14 17.90 15.74
C LYS A 174 4.27 18.22 14.25
N ASN A 175 3.23 17.90 13.49
CA ASN A 175 3.11 18.23 12.06
C ASN A 175 4.28 17.69 11.21
N ALA A 176 4.85 16.55 11.60
CA ALA A 176 5.86 15.88 10.80
C ALA A 176 5.23 15.39 9.49
N THR A 177 5.87 15.72 8.37
CA THR A 177 5.47 15.31 7.04
C THR A 177 6.63 14.65 6.35
N TYR A 178 6.36 13.69 5.47
CA TYR A 178 7.38 13.08 4.64
C TYR A 178 6.87 12.93 3.20
N THR A 179 7.79 12.99 2.25
CA THR A 179 7.48 12.95 0.82
C THR A 179 8.45 12.03 0.09
N GLY A 180 8.06 11.54 -1.07
CA GLY A 180 8.94 10.72 -1.88
C GLY A 180 8.33 10.20 -3.17
N ILE A 181 9.20 9.55 -3.94
CA ILE A 181 8.84 8.76 -5.11
C ILE A 181 8.67 7.32 -4.65
N THR A 182 7.51 6.72 -4.93
CA THR A 182 7.07 5.41 -4.43
C THR A 182 8.15 4.32 -4.54
N PRO A 183 8.71 3.99 -5.74
CA PRO A 183 9.76 2.98 -5.83
C PRO A 183 11.05 3.30 -5.08
N GLN A 184 11.41 4.59 -4.98
CA GLN A 184 12.62 5.00 -4.27
C GLN A 184 12.44 4.86 -2.76
N PHE A 185 11.27 5.24 -2.25
CA PHE A 185 10.90 5.07 -0.84
C PHE A 185 10.88 3.60 -0.45
N TRP A 186 10.14 2.75 -1.17
CA TRP A 186 10.13 1.31 -0.89
C TRP A 186 11.51 0.67 -1.15
N GLY A 187 12.30 1.23 -2.06
CA GLY A 187 13.69 0.87 -2.31
C GLY A 187 14.64 1.16 -1.14
N SER A 188 14.33 2.16 -0.32
CA SER A 188 15.13 2.51 0.86
C SER A 188 14.69 1.81 2.15
N CYS A 189 13.71 0.91 2.08
CA CYS A 189 13.29 0.09 3.21
C CYS A 189 14.39 -0.91 3.59
N ASP A 190 14.96 -0.80 4.78
CA ASP A 190 16.09 -1.65 5.22
C ASP A 190 15.78 -2.53 6.43
N ALA A 191 14.68 -2.28 7.14
CA ALA A 191 14.19 -3.12 8.22
C ALA A 191 12.65 -3.09 8.28
N ILE A 192 12.04 -4.23 8.62
CA ILE A 192 10.59 -4.37 8.83
C ILE A 192 10.42 -5.18 10.12
N CYS A 193 9.54 -4.72 11.00
CA CYS A 193 9.22 -5.44 12.22
C CYS A 193 8.45 -6.73 11.94
N ASN A 194 8.51 -7.65 12.91
CA ASN A 194 8.06 -9.01 12.80
C ASN A 194 6.53 -9.14 12.92
N ARG A 195 6.04 -10.38 12.91
CA ARG A 195 4.61 -10.70 12.93
C ARG A 195 3.92 -10.23 14.22
N ASP A 196 4.63 -10.14 15.34
CA ASP A 196 4.05 -9.71 16.62
C ASP A 196 3.73 -8.20 16.62
N GLU A 197 4.50 -7.43 15.83
CA GLU A 197 4.28 -5.99 15.60
C GLU A 197 3.36 -5.70 14.40
N TRP A 198 2.90 -6.75 13.71
CA TRP A 198 2.12 -6.63 12.49
C TRP A 198 0.63 -6.60 12.77
N THR A 199 -0.06 -5.59 12.25
CA THR A 199 -1.49 -5.39 12.45
C THR A 199 -2.19 -5.11 11.12
N VAL A 200 -3.41 -5.62 10.98
CA VAL A 200 -4.30 -5.30 9.85
C VAL A 200 -5.09 -4.03 10.19
N TRP A 201 -4.81 -2.96 9.47
CA TRP A 201 -5.50 -1.69 9.61
C TRP A 201 -6.64 -1.58 8.60
N GLY A 202 -7.76 -0.97 9.01
CA GLY A 202 -8.93 -0.81 8.16
C GLY A 202 -9.05 0.59 7.57
N THR A 203 -9.42 0.69 6.29
CA THR A 203 -9.85 1.92 5.63
C THR A 203 -11.33 1.79 5.29
N PRO A 204 -12.24 2.50 5.99
CA PRO A 204 -13.69 2.31 5.81
C PRO A 204 -14.26 3.02 4.58
N ASN A 205 -13.52 3.94 3.98
CA ASN A 205 -14.04 4.94 3.05
C ASN A 205 -13.18 5.11 1.79
N CYS A 206 -12.57 4.03 1.29
CA CYS A 206 -11.82 4.07 0.03
C CYS A 206 -12.78 4.37 -1.13
N GLY A 207 -12.58 5.47 -1.85
CA GLY A 207 -13.46 5.92 -2.94
C GLY A 207 -12.92 5.57 -4.33
N LYS A 208 -13.81 5.17 -5.25
CA LYS A 208 -13.47 4.88 -6.66
C LYS A 208 -14.72 4.97 -7.57
N GLY A 209 -14.52 5.24 -8.86
CA GLY A 209 -15.56 5.19 -9.89
C GLY A 209 -16.42 6.45 -10.03
N GLU A 210 -17.05 6.57 -11.19
CA GLU A 210 -18.01 7.64 -11.52
C GLU A 210 -19.31 7.03 -12.06
N PRO A 211 -20.41 6.98 -11.28
CA PRO A 211 -20.60 7.59 -9.97
C PRO A 211 -19.80 6.92 -8.84
N MET A 212 -19.42 7.73 -7.84
CA MET A 212 -18.61 7.31 -6.68
C MET A 212 -19.16 6.07 -5.97
N GLN A 213 -18.25 5.15 -5.67
CA GLN A 213 -18.46 3.97 -4.85
C GLN A 213 -17.46 3.90 -3.70
N VAL A 214 -17.94 3.61 -2.50
CA VAL A 214 -17.10 3.47 -1.31
C VAL A 214 -16.84 2.00 -1.00
N MET A 215 -15.62 1.66 -0.58
CA MET A 215 -15.29 0.32 -0.09
C MET A 215 -14.57 0.35 1.23
N ARG A 216 -14.88 -0.68 2.01
CA ARG A 216 -14.09 -1.11 3.17
C ARG A 216 -12.95 -1.98 2.67
N THR A 217 -11.73 -1.56 2.95
CA THR A 217 -10.52 -2.28 2.57
C THR A 217 -9.57 -2.35 3.77
N GLY A 218 -8.57 -3.20 3.69
CA GLY A 218 -7.56 -3.33 4.74
C GLY A 218 -6.15 -3.17 4.22
N HIS A 219 -5.22 -3.00 5.14
CA HIS A 219 -3.79 -3.12 4.87
C HIS A 219 -3.05 -3.57 6.12
N GLY A 220 -2.37 -4.71 6.01
CA GLY A 220 -1.43 -5.17 7.00
C GLY A 220 -0.13 -4.40 6.95
N ALA A 221 0.36 -3.97 8.10
CA ALA A 221 1.65 -3.33 8.23
C ALA A 221 2.23 -3.54 9.62
N ALA A 222 3.56 -3.52 9.68
CA ALA A 222 4.35 -3.39 10.90
C ALA A 222 5.23 -2.15 10.77
N PRO A 223 5.77 -1.60 11.87
CA PRO A 223 6.78 -0.55 11.79
C PRO A 223 7.95 -0.97 10.89
N ALA A 224 8.38 -0.07 10.03
CA ALA A 224 9.46 -0.32 9.07
C ALA A 224 10.34 0.92 8.97
N ARG A 225 11.63 0.69 8.72
CA ARG A 225 12.62 1.77 8.60
C ARG A 225 12.94 2.02 7.14
N PHE A 226 13.00 3.30 6.80
CA PHE A 226 13.27 3.80 5.46
C PHE A 226 14.42 4.81 5.55
N ARG A 227 15.45 4.62 4.73
CA ARG A 227 16.64 5.49 4.74
C ARG A 227 16.47 6.69 3.82
N ASN A 228 17.09 7.81 4.20
CA ASN A 228 17.21 9.01 3.38
C ASN A 228 15.86 9.55 2.86
N VAL A 229 14.81 9.46 3.69
CA VAL A 229 13.49 9.98 3.36
C VAL A 229 13.45 11.47 3.68
N GLN A 230 12.94 12.28 2.74
CA GLN A 230 12.76 13.71 2.96
C GLN A 230 11.63 13.94 3.97
N VAL A 231 11.96 14.60 5.08
CA VAL A 231 11.01 15.05 6.10
C VAL A 231 10.86 16.57 6.00
N GLY A 232 9.62 17.05 5.90
CA GLY A 232 9.30 18.47 5.70
C GLY A 232 9.43 18.94 4.24
N VAL A 233 8.81 20.10 3.97
CA VAL A 233 8.77 20.77 2.65
C VAL A 233 9.51 22.11 2.63
N GLY A 234 10.25 22.45 3.68
CA GLY A 234 11.07 23.66 3.78
C GLY A 234 12.35 23.41 4.56
N ASN A 235 13.37 24.25 4.35
CA ASN A 235 14.55 24.29 5.20
C ASN A 235 14.09 24.77 6.59
N TRP A 236 14.17 23.90 7.60
CA TRP A 236 13.98 24.26 9.00
C TRP A 236 15.34 24.45 9.66
#